data_AF-X1VWF8-F1
#
_entry.id   AF-X1VWF8-F1
#
_cell.length_a   1.000
_cell.length_b   1.000
_cell.length_c   1.000
_cell.angle_alpha   90.00
_cell.angle_beta   90.00
_cell.angle_gamma   90.00
#
_symmetry.space_group_name_H-M   'P 1'
#
loop_
_entity.id
_entity.type
_entity.pdbx_description
1 polymer ?
#
loop_
_entity_poly.entity_id
_entity_poly.type
_entity_poly.pdbx_seq_one_letter_code
_entity_poly.pdbx_strand_id
1 'polypeptide(L)'
;TIRFLRKWFRKLNAKIAVSQPAMEFANKHLPGNYEIIPNGIDLEHFSPDVLPIHEFCDGKLNVLFVGRLEKRKGVNYLLKAYQRVKEEIPNSRLLIVGPGTRLRHKYERHVKRNRLKDVVFIGHVSYDEGRIPAH
;
A
#
# COMPACT_ATOMS: atom_id res chain seq x y z
N THR A 1 -4.50 16.34 27.09
CA THR A 1 -5.48 15.55 26.32
C THR A 1 -5.61 14.09 26.75
N ILE A 2 -4.54 13.37 27.15
CA ILE A 2 -4.59 11.92 27.47
C ILE A 2 -5.21 11.57 28.86
N ARG A 3 -5.31 12.53 29.78
CA ARG A 3 -5.71 12.28 31.18
C ARG A 3 -7.15 11.74 31.33
N PHE A 4 -8.05 12.06 30.40
CA PHE A 4 -9.46 11.65 30.47
C PHE A 4 -9.70 10.20 30.02
N LEU A 5 -8.89 9.70 29.07
CA LEU A 5 -9.02 8.33 28.57
C LEU A 5 -8.44 7.29 29.55
N ARG A 6 -7.53 7.68 30.46
CA ARG A 6 -6.93 6.81 31.49
C ARG A 6 -7.95 6.02 32.33
N LYS A 7 -9.11 6.63 32.63
CA LYS A 7 -10.17 5.98 33.41
C LYS A 7 -10.87 4.85 32.64
N TRP A 8 -10.99 5.00 31.32
CA TRP A 8 -11.57 3.99 30.43
C TRP A 8 -10.56 2.88 30.11
N PHE A 9 -9.27 3.20 30.02
CA PHE A 9 -8.21 2.21 29.78
C PHE A 9 -8.06 1.17 30.88
N ARG A 10 -8.39 1.50 32.14
CA ARG A 10 -8.44 0.53 33.25
C ARG A 10 -9.56 -0.50 33.10
N LYS A 11 -10.53 -0.26 32.21
CA LYS A 11 -11.67 -1.15 31.95
C LYS A 11 -11.44 -2.06 30.74
N LEU A 12 -10.31 -1.95 30.04
CA LEU A 12 -10.02 -2.85 28.92
C LEU A 12 -9.70 -4.25 29.45
N ASN A 13 -10.38 -5.25 28.91
CA ASN A 13 -10.13 -6.66 29.20
C ASN A 13 -8.84 -7.15 28.55
N ALA A 14 -8.52 -6.64 27.36
CA ALA A 14 -7.32 -6.97 26.61
C ALA A 14 -6.82 -5.75 25.83
N LYS A 15 -5.52 -5.73 25.53
CA LYS A 15 -4.88 -4.75 24.65
C LYS A 15 -4.20 -5.51 23.53
N ILE A 16 -4.65 -5.30 22.30
CA ILE A 16 -4.14 -6.03 21.14
C ILE A 16 -3.38 -5.07 20.23
N ALA A 17 -2.24 -5.52 19.73
CA ALA A 17 -1.47 -4.86 18.69
C ALA A 17 -1.28 -5.80 17.51
N VAL A 18 -1.23 -5.26 16.28
CA VAL A 18 -1.07 -6.08 15.06
C VAL A 18 0.37 -6.49 14.78
N SER A 19 1.33 -5.89 15.48
CA SER A 19 2.76 -6.12 15.31
C SER A 19 3.57 -5.55 16.48
N GLN A 20 4.82 -5.97 16.59
CA GLN A 20 5.76 -5.45 17.59
C GLN A 20 5.94 -3.91 17.50
N PRO A 21 6.16 -3.29 16.32
CA PRO A 21 6.25 -1.83 16.24
C PRO A 21 4.95 -1.10 16.60
N ALA A 22 3.79 -1.68 16.26
CA ALA A 22 2.50 -1.11 16.64
C ALA A 22 2.29 -1.17 18.16
N MET A 23 2.72 -2.27 18.79
CA MET A 23 2.73 -2.43 20.24
C MET A 23 3.63 -1.39 20.89
N GLU A 24 4.88 -1.25 20.44
CA GLU A 24 5.84 -0.28 20.99
C GLU A 24 5.31 1.16 20.89
N PHE A 25 4.70 1.51 19.75
CA PHE A 25 4.07 2.81 19.57
C PHE A 25 2.90 3.01 20.54
N ALA A 26 2.00 2.04 20.64
CA ALA A 26 0.85 2.11 21.54
C ALA A 26 1.28 2.19 23.02
N ASN A 27 2.29 1.40 23.41
CA ASN A 27 2.77 1.29 24.78
C ASN A 27 3.41 2.59 25.29
N LYS A 28 4.05 3.38 24.41
CA LYS A 28 4.55 4.73 24.74
C LYS A 28 3.45 5.69 25.20
N HIS A 29 2.25 5.54 24.65
CA HIS A 29 1.11 6.40 24.98
C HIS A 29 0.20 5.77 26.03
N LEU A 30 0.13 4.43 26.06
CA LEU A 30 -0.77 3.63 26.87
C LEU A 30 -0.04 2.40 27.44
N PRO A 31 0.77 2.60 28.50
CA PRO A 31 1.54 1.51 29.08
C PRO A 31 0.68 0.33 29.52
N GLY A 32 1.15 -0.88 29.28
CA GLY A 32 0.61 -2.11 29.83
C GLY A 32 0.98 -3.34 29.03
N ASN A 33 0.36 -4.46 29.36
CA ASN A 33 0.59 -5.72 28.66
C ASN A 33 -0.26 -5.76 27.40
N TYR A 34 0.39 -5.97 26.25
CA TYR A 34 -0.26 -6.15 24.96
C TYR A 34 -0.06 -7.57 24.48
N GLU A 35 -1.09 -8.11 23.86
CA GLU A 35 -1.01 -9.31 23.05
C GLU A 35 -0.82 -8.91 21.58
N ILE A 36 0.07 -9.59 20.87
CA ILE A 36 0.27 -9.33 19.44
C ILE A 36 -0.57 -10.33 18.66
N ILE A 37 -1.60 -9.84 17.97
CA ILE A 37 -2.46 -10.63 17.08
C ILE A 37 -2.40 -9.98 15.70
N PRO A 38 -1.61 -10.52 14.77
CA PRO A 38 -1.53 -10.01 13.40
C PRO A 38 -2.86 -10.12 12.66
N ASN A 39 -3.07 -9.25 11.67
CA ASN A 39 -4.21 -9.39 10.79
C ASN A 39 -4.06 -10.65 9.92
N GLY A 40 -5.12 -11.45 9.82
CA GLY A 40 -5.17 -12.59 8.91
C GLY A 40 -5.26 -12.18 7.43
N ILE A 41 -5.01 -13.16 6.55
CA ILE A 41 -5.22 -13.06 5.10
C ILE A 41 -6.08 -14.25 4.66
N ASP A 42 -7.03 -14.01 3.76
CA ASP A 42 -7.85 -15.06 3.15
C ASP A 42 -7.03 -15.81 2.10
N LEU A 43 -6.68 -17.06 2.37
CA LEU A 43 -5.83 -17.87 1.49
C LEU A 43 -6.58 -18.45 0.28
N GLU A 44 -7.92 -18.51 0.34
CA GLU A 44 -8.74 -18.94 -0.80
C GLU A 44 -8.81 -17.81 -1.83
N HIS A 45 -8.94 -16.56 -1.35
CA HIS A 45 -8.93 -15.37 -2.20
C HIS A 45 -7.52 -14.95 -2.65
N PHE A 46 -6.54 -14.95 -1.74
CA PHE A 46 -5.15 -14.56 -2.02
C PHE A 46 -4.26 -15.80 -2.16
N SER A 47 -4.29 -16.39 -3.35
CA SER A 47 -3.47 -17.56 -3.70
C SER A 47 -2.50 -17.25 -4.85
N PRO A 48 -1.38 -17.99 -4.96
CA PRO A 48 -0.49 -17.89 -6.12
C PRO A 48 -1.10 -18.51 -7.38
N ASP A 49 -2.13 -19.36 -7.23
CA ASP A 49 -2.78 -20.11 -8.30
C ASP A 49 -3.83 -19.27 -9.04
N VAL A 50 -3.40 -18.09 -9.50
CA VAL A 50 -4.22 -17.15 -10.28
C VAL A 50 -3.65 -16.99 -11.68
N LEU A 51 -4.54 -16.84 -12.66
CA LEU A 51 -4.10 -16.55 -14.03
C LEU A 51 -3.40 -15.19 -14.08
N PRO A 52 -2.27 -15.08 -14.81
CA PRO A 52 -1.63 -13.80 -15.05
C PRO A 52 -2.59 -12.80 -15.69
N ILE A 53 -2.43 -11.52 -15.37
CA ILE A 53 -3.20 -10.44 -15.99
C ILE A 53 -2.65 -10.23 -17.40
N HIS A 54 -3.35 -10.75 -18.41
CA HIS A 54 -2.91 -10.79 -19.81
C HIS A 54 -2.40 -9.44 -20.35
N GLU A 55 -3.04 -8.33 -19.98
CA GLU A 55 -2.65 -6.96 -20.38
C GLU A 55 -1.23 -6.57 -19.95
N PHE A 56 -0.70 -7.23 -18.93
CA PHE A 56 0.64 -6.98 -18.39
C PHE A 56 1.62 -8.12 -18.69
N CYS A 57 1.24 -9.06 -19.56
CA CYS A 57 2.07 -10.17 -20.06
C CYS A 57 2.81 -9.81 -21.36
N ASP A 58 3.30 -8.58 -21.49
CA ASP A 58 4.01 -8.05 -22.66
C ASP A 58 5.55 -8.18 -22.56
N GLY A 59 6.03 -9.04 -21.65
CA GLY A 59 7.47 -9.26 -21.42
C GLY A 59 8.16 -8.19 -20.57
N LYS A 60 7.45 -7.17 -20.08
CA LYS A 60 8.00 -6.18 -19.14
C LYS A 60 8.07 -6.74 -17.72
N LEU A 61 9.09 -6.33 -16.97
CA LEU A 61 9.14 -6.53 -15.52
C LEU A 61 8.09 -5.63 -14.85
N ASN A 62 7.06 -6.23 -14.25
CA ASN A 62 6.02 -5.50 -13.55
C ASN A 62 6.38 -5.29 -12.07
N VAL A 63 6.41 -4.03 -11.65
CA VAL A 63 6.48 -3.61 -10.25
C VAL A 63 5.10 -3.15 -9.82
N LEU A 64 4.47 -3.83 -8.87
CA LEU A 64 3.12 -3.51 -8.41
C LEU A 64 3.14 -2.76 -7.07
N PHE A 65 2.37 -1.68 -6.99
CA PHE A 65 2.01 -1.01 -5.76
C PHE A 65 0.50 -1.03 -5.59
N VAL A 66 0.01 -1.56 -4.46
CA VAL A 66 -1.40 -1.56 -4.09
C VAL A 66 -1.59 -0.77 -2.79
N GLY A 67 -2.34 0.32 -2.85
CA GLY A 67 -2.69 1.09 -1.67
C GLY A 67 -3.23 2.49 -1.98
N ARG A 68 -3.85 3.10 -0.97
CA ARG A 68 -4.36 4.47 -1.07
C ARG A 68 -3.22 5.44 -1.40
N LEU A 69 -3.46 6.37 -2.32
CA LEU A 69 -2.49 7.40 -2.70
C LEU A 69 -2.41 8.52 -1.65
N GLU A 70 -1.85 8.18 -0.49
CA GLU A 70 -1.69 9.05 0.66
C GLU A 70 -0.20 9.30 0.95
N LYS A 71 0.13 10.48 1.49
CA LYS A 71 1.53 10.88 1.75
C LYS A 71 2.31 9.83 2.53
N ARG A 72 1.67 9.20 3.54
CA ARG A 72 2.31 8.21 4.41
C ARG A 72 2.61 6.87 3.71
N LYS A 73 1.96 6.58 2.58
CA LYS A 73 2.19 5.36 1.79
C LYS A 73 3.39 5.46 0.85
N GLY A 74 4.11 6.59 0.87
CA GLY A 74 5.45 6.65 0.29
C GLY A 74 5.52 6.75 -1.24
N VAL A 75 4.41 6.99 -1.94
CA VAL A 75 4.38 7.04 -3.42
C VAL A 75 5.37 8.06 -4.01
N ASN A 76 5.69 9.15 -3.31
CA ASN A 76 6.75 10.08 -3.78
C ASN A 76 8.14 9.42 -3.82
N TYR A 77 8.45 8.55 -2.84
CA TYR A 77 9.70 7.81 -2.80
C TYR A 77 9.71 6.71 -3.84
N LEU A 78 8.58 6.01 -4.00
CA LEU A 78 8.40 4.98 -5.03
C LEU A 78 8.68 5.53 -6.43
N LEU A 79 8.12 6.69 -6.80
CA LEU A 79 8.36 7.28 -8.13
C LEU A 79 9.82 7.67 -8.34
N LYS A 80 10.49 8.21 -7.31
CA LYS A 80 11.92 8.54 -7.37
C LYS A 80 12.80 7.29 -7.49
N ALA A 81 12.46 6.23 -6.77
CA ALA A 81 13.17 4.96 -6.85
C ALA A 81 12.96 4.33 -8.23
N TYR A 82 11.72 4.34 -8.73
CA TYR A 82 11.38 3.80 -10.03
C TYR A 82 12.09 4.51 -11.19
N GLN A 83 12.33 5.83 -11.08
CA GLN A 83 13.16 6.53 -12.06
C GLN A 83 14.54 5.87 -12.24
N ARG A 84 15.20 5.49 -11.13
CA ARG A 84 16.50 4.79 -11.16
C ARG A 84 16.36 3.37 -11.71
N VAL A 85 15.33 2.65 -11.26
CA VAL A 85 15.03 1.30 -11.79
C VAL A 85 14.81 1.35 -13.30
N LYS A 86 14.18 2.39 -13.82
CA LYS A 86 13.93 2.53 -15.25
C LYS A 86 15.19 2.80 -16.07
N GLU A 87 16.19 3.46 -15.47
CA GLU A 87 17.51 3.68 -16.07
C GLU A 87 18.29 2.35 -16.16
N GLU A 88 18.26 1.53 -15.11
CA GLU A 88 18.97 0.24 -15.05
C GLU A 88 18.23 -0.90 -15.77
N ILE A 89 16.90 -0.88 -15.73
CA ILE A 89 16.01 -1.89 -16.32
C ILE A 89 15.00 -1.16 -17.23
N PRO A 90 15.40 -0.81 -18.46
CA PRO A 90 14.52 -0.11 -19.40
C PRO A 90 13.26 -0.89 -19.75
N ASN A 91 13.27 -2.22 -19.65
CA ASN A 91 12.10 -3.07 -19.89
C ASN A 91 11.28 -3.36 -18.62
N SER A 92 11.00 -2.32 -17.82
CA SER A 92 10.17 -2.39 -16.62
C SER A 92 8.95 -1.46 -16.68
N ARG A 93 7.91 -1.78 -15.89
CA ARG A 93 6.67 -1.02 -15.72
C ARG A 93 6.28 -0.94 -14.25
N LEU A 94 5.86 0.24 -13.79
CA LEU A 94 5.29 0.46 -12.46
C LEU A 94 3.76 0.57 -12.54
N LEU A 95 3.06 -0.35 -11.90
CA LEU A 95 1.60 -0.38 -11.77
C LEU A 95 1.21 0.20 -10.41
N ILE A 96 0.38 1.25 -10.41
CA ILE A 96 -0.10 1.91 -9.19
C ILE A 96 -1.62 1.72 -9.08
N VAL A 97 -2.01 0.86 -8.15
CA VAL A 97 -3.40 0.50 -7.83
C VAL A 97 -3.81 1.14 -6.51
N GLY A 98 -5.02 1.69 -6.49
CA GLY A 98 -5.69 2.21 -5.30
C GLY A 98 -6.31 3.58 -5.50
N PRO A 99 -7.24 3.97 -4.63
CA PRO A 99 -7.92 5.25 -4.71
C PRO A 99 -7.02 6.39 -4.22
N GLY A 100 -7.28 7.61 -4.68
CA GLY A 100 -6.68 8.80 -4.07
C GLY A 100 -6.75 10.04 -4.95
N THR A 101 -7.91 10.70 -4.96
CA THR A 101 -8.18 11.86 -5.81
C THR A 101 -7.25 13.05 -5.53
N ARG A 102 -6.99 13.37 -4.26
CA ARG A 102 -6.27 14.60 -3.90
C ARG A 102 -4.78 14.62 -4.30
N LEU A 103 -4.08 13.51 -4.16
CA LEU A 103 -2.63 13.45 -4.46
C LEU A 103 -2.32 12.87 -5.84
N ARG A 104 -3.25 12.20 -6.50
CA ARG A 104 -3.05 11.61 -7.83
C ARG A 104 -2.49 12.61 -8.84
N HIS A 105 -3.09 13.79 -8.97
CA HIS A 105 -2.61 14.84 -9.89
C HIS A 105 -1.18 15.32 -9.61
N LYS A 106 -0.72 15.25 -8.35
CA LYS A 106 0.68 15.54 -8.02
C LYS A 106 1.60 14.45 -8.58
N TYR A 107 1.22 13.19 -8.42
CA TYR A 107 1.99 12.03 -8.89
C TYR A 107 2.03 11.97 -10.41
N GLU A 108 0.90 12.17 -11.09
CA GLU A 108 0.82 12.23 -12.55
C GLU A 108 1.69 13.36 -13.13
N ARG A 109 1.70 14.54 -12.50
CA ARG A 109 2.60 15.63 -12.88
C ARG A 109 4.07 15.26 -12.71
N HIS A 110 4.44 14.56 -11.65
CA HIS A 110 5.81 14.08 -11.45
C HIS A 110 6.22 13.09 -12.54
N VAL A 111 5.35 12.14 -12.88
CA VAL A 111 5.54 11.17 -13.96
C VAL A 111 5.73 11.88 -15.30
N LYS A 112 4.86 12.83 -15.64
CA LYS A 112 4.94 13.61 -16.88
C LYS A 112 6.24 14.42 -16.97
N ARG A 113 6.63 15.11 -15.89
CA ARG A 113 7.86 15.93 -15.84
C ARG A 113 9.12 15.09 -16.02
N ASN A 114 9.17 13.90 -15.43
CA ASN A 114 10.32 13.00 -15.52
C ASN A 114 10.24 12.01 -16.69
N ARG A 115 9.25 12.16 -17.60
CA ARG A 115 9.07 11.31 -18.79
C ARG A 115 9.00 9.81 -18.49
N LEU A 116 8.43 9.43 -17.33
CA LEU A 116 8.30 8.04 -16.89
C LEU A 116 7.09 7.37 -17.59
N LYS A 117 7.21 7.07 -18.88
CA LYS A 117 6.10 6.58 -19.72
C LYS A 117 5.50 5.25 -19.24
N ASP A 118 6.28 4.41 -18.57
CA ASP A 118 5.85 3.10 -18.07
C ASP A 118 5.37 3.14 -16.62
N VAL A 119 4.76 4.25 -16.18
CA VAL A 119 4.00 4.31 -14.92
C VAL A 119 2.51 4.33 -15.26
N VAL A 120 1.78 3.33 -14.79
CA VAL A 120 0.35 3.17 -15.06
C VAL A 120 -0.44 3.36 -13.77
N PHE A 121 -1.34 4.34 -13.75
CA PHE A 121 -2.27 4.57 -12.64
C PHE A 121 -3.61 3.89 -12.93
N ILE A 122 -3.78 2.68 -12.41
CA ILE A 122 -4.97 1.85 -12.59
C ILE A 122 -6.17 2.43 -11.82
N GLY A 123 -5.91 3.08 -10.67
CA GLY A 123 -6.98 3.57 -9.80
C GLY A 123 -7.55 2.45 -8.92
N HIS A 124 -8.78 2.63 -8.45
CA HIS A 124 -9.41 1.70 -7.51
C HIS A 124 -9.89 0.44 -8.25
N VAL A 125 -9.49 -0.72 -7.73
CA VAL A 125 -10.01 -2.04 -8.15
C VAL A 125 -10.82 -2.57 -6.97
N SER A 126 -12.04 -3.04 -7.23
CA SER A 126 -12.86 -3.61 -6.16
C SER A 126 -12.28 -4.96 -5.69
N TYR A 127 -12.58 -5.32 -4.45
CA TYR A 127 -12.11 -6.58 -3.86
C TYR A 127 -12.64 -7.80 -4.62
N ASP A 128 -13.89 -7.71 -5.09
CA ASP A 128 -14.58 -8.83 -5.77
C ASP A 128 -14.17 -8.99 -7.23
N GLU A 129 -13.67 -7.94 -7.88
CA GLU A 129 -13.39 -8.00 -9.32
C GLU A 129 -12.16 -8.82 -9.65
N GLY A 130 -11.16 -8.93 -8.75
CA GLY A 130 -9.90 -9.66 -8.99
C GLY A 130 -9.14 -9.27 -10.28
N ARG A 131 -9.64 -8.26 -11.00
CA ARG A 131 -9.29 -7.89 -12.37
C ARG A 131 -9.02 -6.40 -12.38
N ILE A 132 -7.82 -6.05 -12.81
CA ILE A 132 -7.47 -4.69 -13.15
C ILE A 132 -8.30 -4.33 -14.40
N PRO A 133 -9.12 -3.27 -14.37
CA PRO A 133 -9.96 -2.94 -15.51
C PRO A 133 -9.09 -2.56 -16.71
N ALA A 134 -9.39 -3.17 -17.86
CA ALA A 134 -8.86 -2.80 -19.15
C ALA A 134 -9.16 -1.32 -19.42
N HIS A 135 -8.13 -0.52 -19.72
CA HIS A 135 -8.28 0.86 -20.20
C HIS A 135 -7.79 0.96 -21.64
#